data_AF-A0A4R5APQ2-F1
#
_entry.id   AF-A0A4R5APQ2-F1
#
_cell.length_a   1.000
_cell.length_b   1.000
_cell.length_c   1.000
_cell.angle_alpha   90.00
_cell.angle_beta   90.00
_cell.angle_gamma   90.00
#
_symmetry.space_group_name_H-M   'P 1'
#
loop_
_entity.id
_entity.type
_entity.pdbx_description
1 polymer ?
#
loop_
_entity_poly.entity_id
_entity_poly.type
_entity_poly.pdbx_seq_one_letter_code
_entity_poly.pdbx_strand_id
1 'polypeptide(L)'
;MTERKKTIKKKTIKVELPFYKKWSTYFYILGFFLLMFLIYIIYRVQVSERKLFTLSFIPLLLGIIYENKRLSTDWKIIALKILGSLILSFFAFLPGKHERNYNFESHIEAWPFTFLAFFILISVIFHDKKVVPKLTEGITLIQSISIIYWIFDYNFFENLNLFSLSLISISFLISFYSLIHAFTYIPLSRNHRLFLSIWSSMIMIIFATEHIFSVFNSQNIEDTDAVNGSILTLEYFILGISSMYILQNFLMVAEYLPSRNRFYDKTHMNDIKAMNKTHIERYSEKQVMKFDSFLCLLYCSSFYFINYKYQIIYRQTAIWIIILTLPYFIYLREKIYPENET
;
A
#
# COMPACT_ATOMS: atom_id res chain seq x y z
N MET A 1 21.82 59.05 -16.88
CA MET A 1 20.57 58.88 -16.11
C MET A 1 20.55 57.46 -15.59
N THR A 2 20.82 57.29 -14.29
CA THR A 2 21.24 56.02 -13.66
C THR A 2 20.05 55.28 -13.07
N GLU A 3 19.78 54.07 -13.56
CA GLU A 3 18.74 53.16 -13.02
C GLU A 3 19.09 52.69 -11.60
N ARG A 4 18.28 53.10 -10.61
CA ARG A 4 18.33 52.54 -9.25
C ARG A 4 17.56 51.21 -9.21
N LYS A 5 18.29 50.09 -9.24
CA LYS A 5 17.77 48.76 -8.85
C LYS A 5 17.35 48.78 -7.36
N LYS A 6 16.05 48.75 -7.08
CA LYS A 6 15.50 48.49 -5.74
C LYS A 6 15.64 46.99 -5.42
N THR A 7 16.56 46.65 -4.52
CA THR A 7 16.67 45.33 -3.90
C THR A 7 15.52 45.11 -2.92
N ILE A 8 14.57 44.24 -3.28
CA ILE A 8 13.51 43.77 -2.39
C ILE A 8 14.13 42.78 -1.39
N LYS A 9 14.37 43.24 -0.15
CA LYS A 9 14.74 42.36 0.97
C LYS A 9 13.58 41.39 1.23
N LYS A 10 13.78 40.09 0.96
CA LYS A 10 12.92 39.01 1.46
C LYS A 10 12.87 39.08 2.98
N LYS A 11 11.76 39.57 3.52
CA LYS A 11 11.47 39.53 4.96
C LYS A 11 11.06 38.08 5.29
N THR A 12 11.99 37.30 5.83
CA THR A 12 11.69 35.98 6.39
C THR A 12 10.83 36.20 7.64
N ILE A 13 9.52 35.97 7.51
CA ILE A 13 8.62 35.90 8.65
C ILE A 13 8.97 34.62 9.40
N LYS A 14 9.81 34.73 10.43
CA LYS A 14 9.95 33.68 11.44
C LYS A 14 8.63 33.61 12.20
N VAL A 15 7.79 32.64 11.85
CA VAL A 15 6.66 32.25 12.68
C VAL A 15 7.25 31.53 13.89
N GLU A 16 7.66 32.28 14.92
CA GLU A 16 7.98 31.69 16.22
C GLU A 16 6.65 31.23 16.83
N LEU A 17 6.36 29.92 16.76
CA LEU A 17 5.22 29.32 17.44
C LEU A 17 5.46 29.38 18.96
N PRO A 18 4.74 30.24 19.71
CA PRO A 18 4.95 30.39 21.17
C PRO A 18 4.63 29.10 21.96
N PHE A 19 3.98 28.14 21.31
CA PHE A 19 3.65 26.82 21.83
C PHE A 19 4.91 25.97 22.14
N TYR A 20 6.00 26.12 21.38
CA TYR A 20 7.17 25.24 21.50
C TYR A 20 7.91 25.41 22.83
N LYS A 21 8.00 26.63 23.36
CA LYS A 21 8.84 26.94 24.52
C LYS A 21 8.25 26.48 25.87
N LYS A 22 6.91 26.37 25.96
CA LYS A 22 6.21 25.92 27.18
C LYS A 22 6.15 24.39 27.29
N TRP A 23 6.15 23.70 26.15
CA TRP A 23 6.02 22.23 26.10
C TRP A 23 7.34 21.50 25.87
N SER A 24 8.41 22.21 25.50
CA SER A 24 9.73 21.62 25.23
C SER A 24 10.24 20.78 26.40
N THR A 25 10.11 21.27 27.64
CA THR A 25 10.53 20.53 28.84
C THR A 25 9.82 19.19 28.98
N TYR A 26 8.51 19.13 28.73
CA TYR A 26 7.75 17.88 28.76
C TYR A 26 8.17 16.91 27.66
N PHE A 27 8.45 17.42 26.46
CA PHE A 27 8.97 16.57 25.37
C PHE A 27 10.35 16.00 25.65
N TYR A 28 11.25 16.77 26.30
CA TYR A 28 12.55 16.26 26.72
C TYR A 28 12.43 15.17 27.78
N ILE A 29 11.56 15.36 28.78
CA ILE A 29 11.30 14.36 29.82
C ILE A 29 10.72 13.09 29.19
N LEU A 30 9.69 13.22 28.33
CA LEU A 30 9.10 12.08 27.62
C LEU A 30 10.15 11.35 26.79
N GLY A 31 10.96 12.08 26.01
CA GLY A 31 12.02 11.49 25.20
C GLY A 31 13.06 10.72 26.02
N PHE A 32 13.43 11.23 27.20
CA PHE A 32 14.33 10.54 28.12
C PHE A 32 13.74 9.21 28.61
N PHE A 33 12.47 9.19 29.05
CA PHE A 33 11.81 7.96 29.48
C PHE A 33 11.66 6.94 28.34
N LEU A 34 11.30 7.40 27.13
CA LEU A 34 11.19 6.52 25.96
C LEU A 34 12.56 5.93 25.59
N LEU A 35 13.64 6.71 25.69
CA LEU A 35 15.00 6.22 25.43
C LEU A 35 15.42 5.17 26.47
N MET A 36 15.19 5.41 27.75
CA MET A 36 15.47 4.42 28.79
C MET A 36 14.68 3.13 28.55
N PHE A 37 13.41 3.24 28.15
CA PHE A 37 12.57 2.10 27.86
C PHE A 37 13.05 1.32 26.62
N LEU A 38 13.50 2.01 25.57
CA LEU A 38 14.14 1.37 24.41
C LEU A 38 15.40 0.60 24.79
N ILE A 39 16.26 1.17 25.62
CA ILE A 39 17.46 0.49 26.12
C ILE A 39 17.05 -0.79 26.89
N TYR A 40 16.02 -0.71 27.71
CA TYR A 40 15.50 -1.86 28.44
C TYR A 40 14.94 -2.95 27.50
N ILE A 41 14.20 -2.59 26.46
CA ILE A 41 13.74 -3.54 25.43
C ILE A 41 14.94 -4.23 24.77
N ILE A 42 15.95 -3.47 24.34
CA ILE A 42 17.17 -4.03 23.72
C ILE A 42 17.86 -5.02 24.67
N TYR A 43 18.03 -4.65 25.93
CA TYR A 43 18.59 -5.55 26.95
C TYR A 43 17.77 -6.84 27.08
N ARG A 44 16.44 -6.75 27.16
CA ARG A 44 15.56 -7.91 27.27
C ARG A 44 15.61 -8.81 26.04
N VAL A 45 15.74 -8.23 24.85
CA VAL A 45 15.92 -8.97 23.60
C VAL A 45 17.23 -9.75 23.58
N GLN A 46 18.32 -9.16 24.09
CA GLN A 46 19.63 -9.82 24.14
C GLN A 46 19.70 -10.97 25.16
N VAL A 47 18.95 -10.86 26.26
CA VAL A 47 18.94 -11.89 27.33
C VAL A 47 17.91 -12.99 27.06
N SER A 48 16.90 -12.71 26.23
CA SER A 48 15.86 -13.67 25.87
C SER A 48 16.43 -14.83 25.05
N GLU A 49 16.04 -16.06 25.40
CA GLU A 49 16.33 -17.25 24.59
C GLU A 49 15.47 -17.33 23.32
N ARG A 50 14.35 -16.59 23.28
CA ARG A 50 13.47 -16.50 22.11
C ARG A 50 13.99 -15.47 21.12
N LYS A 51 13.87 -15.78 19.82
CA LYS A 51 14.04 -14.81 18.72
C LYS A 51 12.87 -13.81 18.73
N LEU A 52 13.01 -12.71 19.45
CA LEU A 52 11.95 -11.69 19.58
C LEU A 52 11.87 -10.72 18.39
N PHE A 53 12.93 -10.66 17.56
CA PHE A 53 12.94 -9.86 16.33
C PHE A 53 13.30 -10.73 15.13
N THR A 54 12.52 -10.59 14.06
CA THR A 54 12.79 -11.22 12.78
C THR A 54 13.48 -10.24 11.82
N LEU A 55 14.45 -10.72 11.05
CA LEU A 55 15.14 -9.94 10.00
C LEU A 55 14.15 -9.45 8.93
N SER A 56 13.03 -10.15 8.74
CA SER A 56 11.94 -9.79 7.83
C SER A 56 11.35 -8.39 8.05
N PHE A 57 11.46 -7.85 9.27
CA PHE A 57 11.06 -6.49 9.59
C PHE A 57 11.82 -5.44 8.75
N ILE A 58 13.10 -5.67 8.47
CA ILE A 58 13.97 -4.71 7.78
C ILE A 58 13.49 -4.44 6.34
N PRO A 59 13.37 -5.45 5.44
CA PRO A 59 12.88 -5.21 4.08
C PRO A 59 11.47 -4.61 4.07
N LEU A 60 10.59 -5.04 4.99
CA LEU A 60 9.24 -4.50 5.12
C LEU A 60 9.26 -2.99 5.44
N LEU A 61 10.06 -2.58 6.42
CA LEU A 61 10.26 -1.17 6.77
C LEU A 61 10.86 -0.38 5.60
N LEU A 62 11.87 -0.93 4.93
CA LEU A 62 12.50 -0.30 3.77
C LEU A 62 11.51 -0.07 2.63
N GLY A 63 10.60 -1.01 2.38
CA GLY A 63 9.54 -0.87 1.39
C GLY A 63 8.62 0.31 1.69
N ILE A 64 8.20 0.47 2.96
CA ILE A 64 7.35 1.59 3.39
C ILE A 64 8.10 2.93 3.30
N ILE A 65 9.38 2.96 3.68
CA ILE A 65 10.23 4.16 3.57
C ILE A 65 10.41 4.55 2.10
N TYR A 66 10.70 3.57 1.23
CA TYR A 66 10.84 3.78 -0.21
C TYR A 66 9.57 4.41 -0.80
N GLU A 67 8.41 3.86 -0.50
CA GLU A 67 7.15 4.37 -1.03
C GLU A 67 6.82 5.76 -0.46
N ASN A 68 7.05 5.99 0.85
CA ASN A 68 6.93 7.33 1.43
C ASN A 68 7.87 8.34 0.77
N LYS A 69 9.09 7.93 0.40
CA LYS A 69 10.06 8.80 -0.28
C LYS A 69 9.63 9.14 -1.70
N ARG A 70 8.98 8.21 -2.38
CA ARG A 70 8.37 8.44 -3.70
C ARG A 70 7.21 9.43 -3.62
N LEU A 71 6.38 9.35 -2.58
CA LEU A 71 5.21 10.23 -2.37
C LEU A 71 5.60 11.62 -1.80
N SER A 72 6.64 11.65 -0.97
CA SER A 72 7.21 12.84 -0.32
C SER A 72 8.71 12.90 -0.53
N THR A 73 9.17 13.89 -1.29
CA THR A 73 10.59 14.11 -1.53
C THR A 73 11.33 14.59 -0.27
N ASP A 74 10.64 15.06 0.77
CA ASP A 74 11.27 15.56 1.99
C ASP A 74 11.51 14.45 3.04
N TRP A 75 12.78 14.17 3.31
CA TRP A 75 13.22 13.23 4.37
C TRP A 75 12.81 13.68 5.77
N LYS A 76 12.66 14.99 6.02
CA LYS A 76 12.24 15.50 7.33
C LYS A 76 10.82 15.08 7.67
N ILE A 77 9.93 15.08 6.67
CA ILE A 77 8.54 14.63 6.84
C ILE A 77 8.52 13.13 7.13
N ILE A 78 9.33 12.33 6.43
CA ILE A 78 9.43 10.88 6.67
C ILE A 78 9.96 10.61 8.08
N ALA A 79 11.03 11.30 8.49
CA ALA A 79 11.58 11.17 9.85
C ALA A 79 10.56 11.54 10.93
N LEU A 80 9.75 12.58 10.71
CA LEU A 80 8.69 12.97 11.64
C LEU A 80 7.61 11.89 11.76
N LYS A 81 7.24 11.24 10.64
CA LYS A 81 6.28 10.12 10.65
C LYS A 81 6.83 8.92 11.39
N ILE A 82 8.11 8.56 11.15
CA ILE A 82 8.80 7.48 11.87
C ILE A 82 8.84 7.77 13.37
N LEU A 83 9.14 9.01 13.76
CA LEU A 83 9.18 9.39 15.17
C LEU A 83 7.77 9.34 15.79
N GLY A 84 6.75 9.82 15.08
CA GLY A 84 5.36 9.72 15.50
C GLY A 84 4.90 8.27 15.66
N SER A 85 5.20 7.41 14.69
CA SER A 85 4.84 5.99 14.75
C SER A 85 5.61 5.24 15.84
N LEU A 86 6.86 5.62 16.12
CA LEU A 86 7.65 5.08 17.23
C LEU A 86 7.02 5.44 18.59
N ILE A 87 6.54 6.67 18.77
CA ILE A 87 5.87 7.07 20.01
C ILE A 87 4.55 6.29 20.16
N LEU A 88 3.75 6.20 19.10
CA LEU A 88 2.48 5.46 19.14
C LEU A 88 2.69 3.95 19.30
N SER A 89 3.77 3.39 18.78
CA SER A 89 3.99 1.94 18.86
C SER A 89 4.17 1.45 20.29
N PHE A 90 4.52 2.32 21.24
CA PHE A 90 4.56 1.96 22.66
C PHE A 90 3.19 1.58 23.24
N PHE A 91 2.08 1.88 22.55
CA PHE A 91 0.78 1.30 22.88
C PHE A 91 0.77 -0.23 22.83
N ALA A 92 1.69 -0.85 22.09
CA ALA A 92 1.87 -2.30 22.06
C ALA A 92 2.18 -2.89 23.44
N PHE A 93 2.76 -2.13 24.36
CA PHE A 93 3.13 -2.61 25.69
C PHE A 93 2.03 -2.48 26.75
N LEU A 94 0.86 -1.94 26.38
CA LEU A 94 -0.29 -1.92 27.27
C LEU A 94 -0.86 -3.33 27.45
N PRO A 95 -1.29 -3.69 28.68
CA PRO A 95 -1.83 -5.03 28.94
C PRO A 95 -3.10 -5.28 28.13
N GLY A 96 -3.23 -6.48 27.58
CA GLY A 96 -4.40 -6.89 26.83
C GLY A 96 -5.65 -7.05 27.71
N LYS A 97 -6.84 -6.80 27.17
CA LYS A 97 -8.13 -6.96 27.91
C LYS A 97 -8.35 -8.37 28.47
N HIS A 98 -7.77 -9.39 27.85
CA HIS A 98 -7.90 -10.79 28.22
C HIS A 98 -6.61 -11.37 28.80
N GLU A 99 -5.60 -10.54 29.03
CA GLU A 99 -4.30 -10.97 29.53
C GLU A 99 -4.36 -11.07 31.06
N ARG A 100 -4.33 -12.31 31.57
CA ARG A 100 -4.34 -12.56 33.01
C ARG A 100 -2.97 -12.33 33.65
N ASN A 101 -1.91 -12.73 32.94
CA ASN A 101 -0.52 -12.56 33.34
C ASN A 101 0.21 -11.81 32.23
N TYR A 102 0.80 -10.67 32.56
CA TYR A 102 1.51 -9.83 31.59
C TYR A 102 2.73 -10.54 31.02
N ASN A 103 2.76 -10.77 29.71
CA ASN A 103 3.88 -11.40 29.01
C ASN A 103 4.67 -10.36 28.20
N PHE A 104 5.67 -9.77 28.85
CA PHE A 104 6.50 -8.73 28.24
C PHE A 104 7.17 -9.17 26.93
N GLU A 105 7.59 -10.43 26.81
CA GLU A 105 8.25 -10.94 25.60
C GLU A 105 7.30 -10.95 24.40
N SER A 106 6.04 -11.31 24.61
CA SER A 106 5.02 -11.26 23.55
C SER A 106 4.75 -9.82 23.09
N HIS A 107 4.78 -8.86 24.01
CA HIS A 107 4.66 -7.44 23.66
C HIS A 107 5.88 -6.92 22.88
N ILE A 108 7.10 -7.36 23.21
CA ILE A 108 8.31 -7.06 22.43
C ILE A 108 8.17 -7.60 21.01
N GLU A 109 7.72 -8.85 20.86
CA GLU A 109 7.53 -9.49 19.55
C GLU A 109 6.48 -8.77 18.68
N ALA A 110 5.40 -8.28 19.29
CA ALA A 110 4.34 -7.54 18.59
C ALA A 110 4.69 -6.06 18.30
N TRP A 111 5.68 -5.50 19.00
CA TRP A 111 6.00 -4.07 18.93
C TRP A 111 6.44 -3.59 17.53
N PRO A 112 7.34 -4.28 16.80
CA PRO A 112 7.69 -3.90 15.42
C PRO A 112 6.48 -3.83 14.48
N PHE A 113 5.56 -4.79 14.56
CA PHE A 113 4.36 -4.80 13.73
C PHE A 113 3.42 -3.65 14.07
N THR A 114 3.28 -3.34 15.36
CA THR A 114 2.50 -2.18 15.82
C THR A 114 3.11 -0.87 15.33
N PHE A 115 4.44 -0.76 15.35
CA PHE A 115 5.17 0.37 14.76
C PHE A 115 4.88 0.51 13.26
N LEU A 116 4.96 -0.57 12.49
CA LEU A 116 4.65 -0.53 11.05
C LEU A 116 3.21 -0.13 10.80
N ALA A 117 2.26 -0.69 11.55
CA ALA A 117 0.84 -0.36 11.42
C ALA A 117 0.59 1.15 11.61
N PHE A 118 1.14 1.75 12.67
CA PHE A 118 1.04 3.19 12.87
C PHE A 118 1.80 3.99 11.81
N PHE A 119 2.95 3.50 11.35
CA PHE A 119 3.73 4.18 10.32
C PHE A 119 2.97 4.24 8.99
N ILE A 120 2.36 3.12 8.58
CA ILE A 120 1.51 3.05 7.37
C ILE A 120 0.29 3.96 7.56
N LEU A 121 -0.41 3.87 8.71
CA LEU A 121 -1.60 4.67 8.98
C LEU A 121 -1.33 6.17 8.91
N ILE A 122 -0.29 6.65 9.61
CA ILE A 122 0.13 8.06 9.56
C ILE A 122 0.51 8.43 8.12
N SER A 123 1.24 7.56 7.41
CA SER A 123 1.68 7.83 6.05
C SER A 123 0.52 8.01 5.09
N VAL A 124 -0.51 7.17 5.20
CA VAL A 124 -1.74 7.26 4.41
C VAL A 124 -2.50 8.54 4.72
N ILE A 125 -2.74 8.86 6.00
CA ILE A 125 -3.44 10.09 6.40
C ILE A 125 -2.74 11.35 5.87
N PHE A 126 -1.41 11.42 5.97
CA PHE A 126 -0.64 12.58 5.49
C PHE A 126 -0.57 12.68 3.95
N HIS A 127 -0.84 11.61 3.23
CA HIS A 127 -0.72 11.54 1.78
C HIS A 127 -2.00 11.12 1.08
N ASP A 128 -3.16 11.22 1.72
CA ASP A 128 -4.45 10.70 1.21
C ASP A 128 -4.66 11.01 -0.29
N LYS A 129 -4.49 12.27 -0.71
CA LYS A 129 -4.64 12.68 -2.13
C LYS A 129 -3.56 12.15 -3.09
N LYS A 130 -2.37 11.79 -2.60
CA LYS A 130 -1.25 11.27 -3.41
C LYS A 130 -1.19 9.74 -3.40
N VAL A 131 -1.71 9.11 -2.35
CA VAL A 131 -1.73 7.65 -2.20
C VAL A 131 -2.86 7.04 -3.01
N VAL A 132 -3.99 7.75 -3.20
CA VAL A 132 -5.03 7.33 -4.13
C VAL A 132 -4.41 7.22 -5.53
N PRO A 133 -4.16 6.00 -6.05
CA PRO A 133 -3.55 5.85 -7.35
C PRO A 133 -4.59 6.27 -8.40
N LYS A 134 -4.15 7.06 -9.37
CA LYS A 134 -4.99 7.30 -10.55
C LYS A 134 -5.18 5.97 -11.26
N LEU A 135 -6.43 5.54 -11.41
CA LEU A 135 -6.78 4.36 -12.17
C LEU A 135 -6.89 4.72 -13.65
N THR A 136 -6.44 3.81 -14.50
CA THR A 136 -6.61 3.86 -15.94
C THR A 136 -7.16 2.53 -16.41
N GLU A 137 -7.67 2.49 -17.64
CA GLU A 137 -8.09 1.24 -18.30
C GLU A 137 -6.94 0.22 -18.36
N GLY A 138 -5.69 0.70 -18.46
CA GLY A 138 -4.50 -0.14 -18.38
C GLY A 138 -4.35 -0.80 -17.01
N ILE A 139 -4.54 -0.06 -15.90
CA ILE A 139 -4.45 -0.65 -14.55
C ILE A 139 -5.57 -1.67 -14.32
N THR A 140 -6.80 -1.38 -14.76
CA THR A 140 -7.90 -2.35 -14.64
C THR A 140 -7.64 -3.59 -15.51
N LEU A 141 -6.99 -3.43 -16.66
CA LEU A 141 -6.56 -4.54 -17.51
C LEU A 141 -5.50 -5.40 -16.80
N ILE A 142 -4.49 -4.79 -16.16
CA ILE A 142 -3.51 -5.52 -15.34
C ILE A 142 -4.21 -6.35 -14.27
N GLN A 143 -5.10 -5.74 -13.50
CA GLN A 143 -5.83 -6.41 -12.42
C GLN A 143 -6.69 -7.56 -12.95
N SER A 144 -7.35 -7.35 -14.09
CA SER A 144 -8.16 -8.34 -14.79
C SER A 144 -7.34 -9.58 -15.20
N ILE A 145 -6.18 -9.36 -15.83
CA ILE A 145 -5.26 -10.45 -16.22
C ILE A 145 -4.70 -11.14 -14.97
N SER A 146 -4.38 -10.38 -13.93
CA SER A 146 -3.86 -10.90 -12.65
C SER A 146 -4.87 -11.81 -11.95
N ILE A 147 -6.16 -11.49 -12.02
CA ILE A 147 -7.22 -12.36 -11.49
C ILE A 147 -7.32 -13.65 -12.28
N ILE A 148 -7.22 -13.58 -13.61
CA ILE A 148 -7.25 -14.79 -14.44
C ILE A 148 -6.08 -15.69 -14.05
N TYR A 149 -4.86 -15.14 -13.98
CA TYR A 149 -3.69 -15.87 -13.49
C TYR A 149 -3.94 -16.47 -12.10
N TRP A 150 -4.53 -15.68 -11.19
CA TRP A 150 -4.83 -16.13 -9.84
C TRP A 150 -5.79 -17.33 -9.80
N ILE A 151 -6.86 -17.28 -10.60
CA ILE A 151 -7.85 -18.35 -10.71
C ILE A 151 -7.21 -19.64 -11.24
N PHE A 152 -6.36 -19.54 -12.27
CA PHE A 152 -5.68 -20.70 -12.85
C PHE A 152 -4.72 -21.34 -11.86
N ASP A 153 -3.88 -20.55 -11.21
CA ASP A 153 -2.82 -21.05 -10.34
C ASP A 153 -3.35 -21.55 -8.97
N TYR A 154 -4.54 -21.10 -8.54
CA TYR A 154 -5.24 -21.69 -7.39
C TYR A 154 -6.03 -22.97 -7.75
N ASN A 155 -6.02 -23.41 -9.01
CA ASN A 155 -6.77 -24.58 -9.50
C ASN A 155 -8.29 -24.51 -9.20
N PHE A 156 -8.92 -23.33 -9.31
CA PHE A 156 -10.37 -23.17 -9.10
C PHE A 156 -11.22 -24.08 -10.01
N PHE A 157 -10.67 -24.50 -11.16
CA PHE A 157 -11.32 -25.38 -12.12
C PHE A 157 -11.38 -26.86 -11.69
N GLU A 158 -10.54 -27.29 -10.75
CA GLU A 158 -10.55 -28.68 -10.27
C GLU A 158 -11.69 -28.92 -9.26
N ASN A 159 -12.06 -27.89 -8.49
CA ASN A 159 -13.11 -27.94 -7.46
C ASN A 159 -14.25 -26.97 -7.79
N LEU A 160 -14.98 -27.26 -8.88
CA LEU A 160 -16.13 -26.47 -9.32
C LEU A 160 -17.32 -26.62 -8.36
N ASN A 161 -17.41 -25.70 -7.40
CA ASN A 161 -18.63 -25.45 -6.62
C ASN A 161 -19.30 -24.15 -7.11
N LEU A 162 -20.53 -23.89 -6.64
CA LEU A 162 -21.28 -22.69 -7.03
C LEU A 162 -20.51 -21.39 -6.78
N PHE A 163 -19.75 -21.34 -5.68
CA PHE A 163 -18.92 -20.19 -5.33
C PHE A 163 -17.78 -19.98 -6.34
N SER A 164 -16.97 -21.01 -6.59
CA SER A 164 -15.89 -21.02 -7.59
C SER A 164 -16.42 -20.63 -8.97
N LEU A 165 -17.54 -21.22 -9.40
CA LEU A 165 -18.16 -20.91 -10.68
C LEU A 165 -18.61 -19.44 -10.76
N SER A 166 -19.23 -18.92 -9.70
CA SER A 166 -19.66 -17.51 -9.65
C SER A 166 -18.47 -16.55 -9.72
N LEU A 167 -17.37 -16.86 -8.99
CA LEU A 167 -16.16 -16.05 -8.98
C LEU A 167 -15.49 -16.06 -10.35
N ILE A 168 -15.32 -17.23 -10.97
CA ILE A 168 -14.79 -17.36 -12.34
C ILE A 168 -15.63 -16.54 -13.33
N SER A 169 -16.96 -16.68 -13.26
CA SER A 169 -17.88 -15.99 -14.19
C SER A 169 -17.79 -14.47 -14.06
N ILE A 170 -17.85 -13.94 -12.84
CA ILE A 170 -17.75 -12.50 -12.57
C ILE A 170 -16.39 -11.97 -13.02
N SER A 171 -15.32 -12.67 -12.66
CA SER A 171 -13.96 -12.30 -13.04
C SER A 171 -13.79 -12.26 -14.56
N PHE A 172 -14.29 -13.26 -15.28
CA PHE A 172 -14.19 -13.30 -16.73
C PHE A 172 -15.00 -12.17 -17.40
N LEU A 173 -16.22 -11.90 -16.92
CA LEU A 173 -17.06 -10.81 -17.41
C LEU A 173 -16.38 -9.45 -17.24
N ILE A 174 -15.78 -9.19 -16.07
CA ILE A 174 -15.13 -7.91 -15.81
C ILE A 174 -13.81 -7.80 -16.56
N SER A 175 -13.06 -8.89 -16.70
CA SER A 175 -11.86 -8.93 -17.54
C SER A 175 -12.18 -8.65 -19.01
N PHE A 176 -13.25 -9.24 -19.53
CA PHE A 176 -13.72 -8.98 -20.88
C PHE A 176 -14.16 -7.52 -21.05
N TYR A 177 -14.89 -6.98 -20.07
CA TYR A 177 -15.29 -5.57 -20.06
C TYR A 177 -14.07 -4.63 -20.05
N SER A 178 -13.05 -4.91 -19.24
CA SER A 178 -11.80 -4.12 -19.22
C SER A 178 -11.03 -4.21 -20.54
N LEU A 179 -11.01 -5.38 -21.20
CA LEU A 179 -10.39 -5.55 -22.51
C LEU A 179 -11.09 -4.70 -23.58
N ILE A 180 -12.43 -4.71 -23.62
CA ILE A 180 -13.17 -3.90 -24.57
C ILE A 180 -12.79 -2.43 -24.41
N HIS A 181 -12.86 -1.90 -23.19
CA HIS A 181 -12.57 -0.49 -22.96
C HIS A 181 -11.13 -0.11 -23.31
N ALA A 182 -10.16 -0.97 -22.96
CA ALA A 182 -8.74 -0.73 -23.26
C ALA A 182 -8.40 -0.70 -24.76
N PHE A 183 -9.26 -1.26 -25.64
CA PHE A 183 -9.02 -1.32 -27.10
C PHE A 183 -10.01 -0.54 -27.96
N THR A 184 -11.11 -0.04 -27.41
CA THR A 184 -12.19 0.60 -28.19
C THR A 184 -12.26 2.11 -28.05
N TYR A 185 -11.44 2.74 -27.21
CA TYR A 185 -11.51 4.19 -26.92
C TYR A 185 -12.94 4.66 -26.57
N ILE A 186 -13.78 3.77 -26.04
CA ILE A 186 -15.13 4.14 -25.60
C ILE A 186 -15.01 4.88 -24.25
N PRO A 187 -15.41 6.16 -24.17
CA PRO A 187 -15.28 6.93 -22.94
C PRO A 187 -16.15 6.32 -21.84
N LEU A 188 -15.57 6.16 -20.66
CA LEU A 188 -16.28 5.61 -19.50
C LEU A 188 -17.23 6.64 -18.91
N SER A 189 -18.52 6.27 -18.85
CA SER A 189 -19.51 7.07 -18.13
C SER A 189 -19.22 7.06 -16.63
N ARG A 190 -19.79 8.04 -15.91
CA ARG A 190 -19.61 8.21 -14.46
C ARG A 190 -19.89 6.93 -13.65
N ASN A 191 -20.95 6.19 -14.02
CA ASN A 191 -21.35 4.98 -13.32
C ASN A 191 -20.36 3.84 -13.56
N HIS A 192 -19.86 3.70 -14.78
CA HIS A 192 -18.84 2.69 -15.12
C HIS A 192 -17.52 2.98 -14.41
N ARG A 193 -17.09 4.26 -14.33
CA ARG A 193 -15.91 4.66 -13.55
C ARG A 193 -16.07 4.30 -12.07
N LEU A 194 -17.22 4.58 -11.48
CA LEU A 194 -17.51 4.22 -10.09
C LEU A 194 -17.43 2.69 -9.88
N PHE A 195 -18.11 1.92 -10.73
CA PHE A 195 -18.13 0.46 -10.64
C PHE A 195 -16.72 -0.15 -10.76
N LEU A 196 -15.98 0.21 -11.81
CA LEU A 196 -14.61 -0.26 -12.04
C LEU A 196 -13.66 0.12 -10.90
N SER A 197 -13.86 1.32 -10.35
CA SER A 197 -13.07 1.81 -9.23
C SER A 197 -13.34 0.99 -7.98
N ILE A 198 -14.60 0.80 -7.57
CA ILE A 198 -14.93 -0.04 -6.40
C ILE A 198 -14.41 -1.46 -6.60
N TRP A 199 -14.64 -2.05 -7.78
CA TRP A 199 -14.14 -3.37 -8.14
C TRP A 199 -12.62 -3.47 -8.01
N SER A 200 -11.89 -2.53 -8.59
CA SER A 200 -10.43 -2.43 -8.48
C SER A 200 -9.96 -2.43 -7.01
N SER A 201 -10.64 -1.67 -6.13
CA SER A 201 -10.30 -1.66 -4.71
C SER A 201 -10.53 -3.02 -4.04
N MET A 202 -11.63 -3.71 -4.36
CA MET A 202 -11.91 -5.04 -3.83
C MET A 202 -10.83 -6.04 -4.27
N ILE A 203 -10.43 -6.03 -5.55
CA ILE A 203 -9.36 -6.90 -6.06
C ILE A 203 -8.05 -6.65 -5.32
N MET A 204 -7.67 -5.38 -5.18
CA MET A 204 -6.44 -5.02 -4.47
C MET A 204 -6.46 -5.53 -3.04
N ILE A 205 -7.60 -5.49 -2.34
CA ILE A 205 -7.74 -6.04 -0.98
C ILE A 205 -7.62 -7.57 -0.98
N ILE A 206 -8.16 -8.27 -1.97
CA ILE A 206 -8.03 -9.74 -2.09
C ILE A 206 -6.57 -10.13 -2.26
N PHE A 207 -5.88 -9.55 -3.26
CA PHE A 207 -4.45 -9.80 -3.50
C PHE A 207 -3.57 -9.38 -2.33
N ALA A 208 -3.95 -8.33 -1.62
CA ALA A 208 -3.27 -7.90 -0.40
C ALA A 208 -3.36 -8.92 0.72
N THR A 209 -4.58 -9.40 0.98
CA THR A 209 -4.85 -10.33 2.08
C THR A 209 -4.08 -11.62 1.87
N GLU A 210 -4.10 -12.15 0.64
CA GLU A 210 -3.32 -13.32 0.28
C GLU A 210 -1.81 -13.06 0.40
N HIS A 211 -1.32 -11.90 -0.05
CA HIS A 211 0.09 -11.56 0.06
C HIS A 211 0.57 -11.46 1.50
N ILE A 212 -0.19 -10.77 2.36
CA ILE A 212 0.07 -10.70 3.80
C ILE A 212 0.09 -12.12 4.39
N PHE A 213 -0.95 -12.91 4.13
CA PHE A 213 -1.05 -14.27 4.68
C PHE A 213 0.12 -15.15 4.25
N SER A 214 0.50 -15.12 2.97
CA SER A 214 1.61 -15.93 2.49
C SER A 214 2.96 -15.48 3.05
N VAL A 215 3.20 -14.18 3.17
CA VAL A 215 4.47 -13.64 3.68
C VAL A 215 4.63 -13.89 5.18
N PHE A 216 3.54 -13.85 5.96
CA PHE A 216 3.60 -14.10 7.40
C PHE A 216 3.55 -15.58 7.78
N ASN A 217 3.12 -16.46 6.87
CA ASN A 217 3.18 -17.91 7.07
C ASN A 217 4.44 -18.56 6.50
N SER A 218 5.28 -17.80 5.78
CA SER A 218 6.56 -18.30 5.29
C SER A 218 7.57 -18.40 6.43
N GLN A 219 8.64 -19.16 6.20
CA GLN A 219 9.75 -19.28 7.15
C GLN A 219 10.44 -17.93 7.34
N ASN A 220 11.07 -17.73 8.50
CA ASN A 220 11.88 -16.54 8.72
C ASN A 220 13.07 -16.53 7.77
N ILE A 221 13.46 -15.34 7.30
CA ILE A 221 14.59 -15.17 6.37
C ILE A 221 15.87 -15.81 6.91
N GLU A 222 16.10 -15.71 8.23
CA GLU A 222 17.29 -16.24 8.91
C GLU A 222 17.42 -17.76 8.85
N ASP A 223 16.30 -18.45 8.66
CA ASP A 223 16.22 -19.90 8.75
C ASP A 223 16.24 -20.55 7.34
N THR A 224 16.38 -19.74 6.28
CA THR A 224 16.36 -20.16 4.87
C THR A 224 17.72 -20.04 4.20
N ASP A 225 17.94 -20.80 3.12
CA ASP A 225 19.14 -20.69 2.29
C ASP A 225 19.16 -19.34 1.53
N ALA A 226 20.32 -18.97 1.00
CA ALA A 226 20.54 -17.64 0.43
C ALA A 226 19.57 -17.28 -0.71
N VAL A 227 19.18 -18.24 -1.55
CA VAL A 227 18.28 -17.99 -2.68
C VAL A 227 16.86 -17.73 -2.18
N ASN A 228 16.32 -18.63 -1.35
CA ASN A 228 14.98 -18.45 -0.78
C ASN A 228 14.91 -17.24 0.16
N GLY A 229 15.95 -16.99 0.96
CA GLY A 229 16.05 -15.80 1.79
C GLY A 229 16.04 -14.50 0.98
N SER A 230 16.64 -14.50 -0.21
CA SER A 230 16.60 -13.35 -1.13
C SER A 230 15.20 -13.14 -1.71
N ILE A 231 14.50 -14.22 -2.09
CA ILE A 231 13.11 -14.16 -2.54
C ILE A 231 12.23 -13.61 -1.43
N LEU A 232 12.29 -14.18 -0.22
CA LEU A 232 11.53 -13.70 0.93
C LEU A 232 11.83 -12.23 1.25
N THR A 233 13.09 -11.81 1.19
CA THR A 233 13.48 -10.40 1.36
C THR A 233 12.76 -9.51 0.36
N LEU A 234 12.70 -9.91 -0.91
CA LEU A 234 11.96 -9.20 -1.95
C LEU A 234 10.46 -9.16 -1.65
N GLU A 235 9.86 -10.26 -1.19
CA GLU A 235 8.44 -10.33 -0.85
C GLU A 235 8.08 -9.37 0.28
N TYR A 236 8.83 -9.38 1.39
CA TYR A 236 8.63 -8.43 2.49
C TYR A 236 8.81 -6.98 2.02
N PHE A 237 9.79 -6.71 1.15
CA PHE A 237 9.99 -5.37 0.60
C PHE A 237 8.81 -4.91 -0.27
N ILE A 238 8.32 -5.77 -1.15
CA ILE A 238 7.14 -5.52 -2.00
C ILE A 238 5.89 -5.35 -1.13
N LEU A 239 5.73 -6.15 -0.07
CA LEU A 239 4.65 -5.99 0.90
C LEU A 239 4.71 -4.61 1.56
N GLY A 240 5.92 -4.14 1.89
CA GLY A 240 6.14 -2.79 2.44
C GLY A 240 5.69 -1.70 1.48
N ILE A 241 6.07 -1.78 0.20
CA ILE A 241 5.65 -0.83 -0.84
C ILE A 241 4.12 -0.84 -0.99
N SER A 242 3.54 -2.04 -1.09
CA SER A 242 2.11 -2.21 -1.35
C SER A 242 1.24 -1.83 -0.16
N SER A 243 1.73 -1.94 1.07
CA SER A 243 0.96 -1.72 2.31
C SER A 243 0.17 -0.41 2.37
N MET A 244 0.72 0.70 1.86
CA MET A 244 0.03 2.00 1.82
C MET A 244 -1.17 1.97 0.86
N TYR A 245 -1.01 1.34 -0.31
CA TYR A 245 -2.08 1.18 -1.28
C TYR A 245 -3.16 0.22 -0.78
N ILE A 246 -2.74 -0.85 -0.09
CA ILE A 246 -3.64 -1.81 0.55
C ILE A 246 -4.52 -1.10 1.56
N LEU A 247 -3.91 -0.36 2.49
CA LEU A 247 -4.63 0.38 3.53
C LEU A 247 -5.55 1.44 2.91
N GLN A 248 -5.11 2.17 1.90
CA GLN A 248 -5.96 3.16 1.22
C GLN A 248 -7.18 2.50 0.58
N ASN A 249 -6.99 1.42 -0.18
CA ASN A 249 -8.12 0.71 -0.81
C ASN A 249 -9.08 0.15 0.23
N PHE A 250 -8.55 -0.39 1.34
CA PHE A 250 -9.35 -0.85 2.46
C PHE A 250 -10.19 0.29 3.07
N LEU A 251 -9.59 1.44 3.37
CA LEU A 251 -10.30 2.60 3.93
C LEU A 251 -11.40 3.11 2.99
N MET A 252 -11.14 3.15 1.69
CA MET A 252 -12.14 3.56 0.69
C MET A 252 -13.35 2.62 0.65
N VAL A 253 -13.13 1.30 0.75
CA VAL A 253 -14.21 0.30 0.77
C VAL A 253 -14.93 0.28 2.14
N ALA A 254 -14.19 0.47 3.23
CA ALA A 254 -14.74 0.48 4.59
C ALA A 254 -15.74 1.62 4.81
N GLU A 255 -15.61 2.74 4.09
CA GLU A 255 -16.53 3.88 4.18
C GLU A 255 -17.98 3.54 3.76
N TYR A 256 -18.18 2.48 2.97
CA TYR A 256 -19.53 2.00 2.61
C TYR A 256 -20.19 1.18 3.73
N LEU A 257 -19.45 0.78 4.75
CA LEU A 257 -19.98 0.01 5.87
C LEU A 257 -20.53 0.96 6.95
N PRO A 258 -21.79 0.80 7.39
CA PRO A 258 -22.34 1.63 8.44
C PRO A 258 -21.68 1.35 9.79
N SER A 259 -21.41 2.39 10.57
CA SER A 259 -20.96 2.23 11.96
C SER A 259 -22.14 1.83 12.85
N ARG A 260 -21.87 1.13 13.97
CA ARG A 260 -22.91 0.61 14.90
C ARG A 260 -23.97 1.64 15.34
N ASN A 261 -23.62 2.92 15.34
CA ASN A 261 -24.51 4.01 15.78
C ASN A 261 -24.97 4.93 14.63
N ARG A 262 -24.62 4.63 13.38
CA ARG A 262 -24.94 5.44 12.19
C ARG A 262 -25.39 4.53 11.03
N PHE A 263 -26.46 3.77 11.24
CA PHE A 263 -27.00 2.89 10.22
C PHE A 263 -27.74 3.70 9.15
N TYR A 264 -27.03 4.05 8.08
CA TYR A 264 -27.58 4.78 6.92
C TYR A 264 -28.28 6.11 7.25
N ASP A 265 -27.77 6.82 8.25
CA ASP A 265 -28.24 8.18 8.54
C ASP A 265 -27.82 9.18 7.45
N LYS A 266 -28.33 10.42 7.53
CA LYS A 266 -28.02 11.48 6.56
C LYS A 266 -26.52 11.79 6.48
N THR A 267 -25.78 11.66 7.58
CA THR A 267 -24.33 11.91 7.60
C THR A 267 -23.58 10.83 6.85
N HIS A 268 -23.89 9.56 7.12
CA HIS A 268 -23.31 8.43 6.41
C HIS A 268 -23.64 8.47 4.90
N MET A 269 -24.85 8.91 4.51
CA MET A 269 -25.20 9.09 3.10
C MET A 269 -24.41 10.21 2.43
N ASN A 270 -24.01 11.24 3.17
CA ASN A 270 -23.11 12.27 2.65
C ASN A 270 -21.69 11.74 2.50
N ASP A 271 -21.23 10.93 3.44
CA ASP A 271 -19.92 10.28 3.41
C ASP A 271 -19.81 9.32 2.20
N ILE A 272 -20.81 8.47 1.97
CA ILE A 272 -20.89 7.62 0.77
C ILE A 272 -20.90 8.45 -0.52
N LYS A 273 -21.62 9.58 -0.56
CA LYS A 273 -21.61 10.45 -1.75
C LYS A 273 -20.24 11.07 -1.99
N ALA A 274 -19.53 11.46 -0.94
CA ALA A 274 -18.16 11.95 -1.03
C ALA A 274 -17.22 10.83 -1.51
N MET A 275 -17.33 9.62 -0.97
CA MET A 275 -16.53 8.48 -1.37
C MET A 275 -16.79 8.06 -2.83
N ASN A 276 -18.05 8.05 -3.27
CA ASN A 276 -18.40 7.84 -4.67
C ASN A 276 -17.71 8.85 -5.58
N LYS A 277 -17.68 10.13 -5.17
CA LYS A 277 -16.97 11.17 -5.91
C LYS A 277 -15.47 10.88 -5.98
N THR A 278 -14.84 10.49 -4.87
CA THR A 278 -13.42 10.08 -4.84
C THR A 278 -13.14 8.89 -5.78
N HIS A 279 -14.00 7.88 -5.78
CA HIS A 279 -13.87 6.73 -6.69
C HIS A 279 -14.02 7.11 -8.17
N ILE A 280 -14.89 8.07 -8.49
CA ILE A 280 -15.05 8.57 -9.86
C ILE A 280 -13.84 9.40 -10.28
N GLU A 281 -13.40 10.33 -9.43
CA GLU A 281 -12.32 11.28 -9.72
C GLU A 281 -10.95 10.62 -9.82
N ARG A 282 -10.74 9.48 -9.14
CA ARG A 282 -9.48 8.74 -9.30
C ARG A 282 -9.35 8.04 -10.64
N TYR A 283 -10.45 7.79 -11.35
CA TYR A 283 -10.40 7.16 -12.66
C TYR A 283 -10.08 8.22 -13.72
N SER A 284 -8.97 8.04 -14.42
CA SER A 284 -8.48 8.96 -15.45
C SER A 284 -9.50 9.17 -16.56
N GLU A 285 -9.69 10.42 -16.96
CA GLU A 285 -10.47 10.77 -18.14
C GLU A 285 -9.68 10.58 -19.43
N LYS A 286 -8.34 10.56 -19.33
CA LYS A 286 -7.46 10.23 -20.45
C LYS A 286 -7.47 8.72 -20.67
N GLN A 287 -7.75 8.31 -21.90
CA GLN A 287 -7.69 6.93 -22.32
C GLN A 287 -6.26 6.48 -22.56
N VAL A 288 -6.03 5.19 -22.33
CA VAL A 288 -4.73 4.56 -22.54
C VAL A 288 -4.61 4.19 -24.01
N MET A 289 -3.42 4.38 -24.58
CA MET A 289 -3.19 4.11 -25.99
C MET A 289 -3.30 2.62 -26.27
N LYS A 290 -3.90 2.25 -27.41
CA LYS A 290 -4.09 0.84 -27.79
C LYS A 290 -2.78 0.06 -27.80
N PHE A 291 -1.68 0.70 -28.19
CA PHE A 291 -0.36 0.07 -28.19
C PHE A 291 0.12 -0.25 -26.77
N ASP A 292 -0.15 0.61 -25.79
CA ASP A 292 0.19 0.39 -24.38
C ASP A 292 -0.64 -0.75 -23.81
N SER A 293 -1.93 -0.79 -24.14
CA SER A 293 -2.83 -1.89 -23.78
C SER A 293 -2.33 -3.22 -24.35
N PHE A 294 -1.86 -3.22 -25.59
CA PHE A 294 -1.27 -4.40 -26.23
C PHE A 294 0.04 -4.85 -25.55
N LEU A 295 0.96 -3.91 -25.29
CA LEU A 295 2.20 -4.19 -24.58
C LEU A 295 1.94 -4.70 -23.15
N CYS A 296 0.97 -4.10 -22.46
CA CYS A 296 0.51 -4.54 -21.14
C CYS A 296 0.03 -5.99 -21.18
N LEU A 297 -0.85 -6.33 -22.14
CA LEU A 297 -1.36 -7.68 -22.32
C LEU A 297 -0.23 -8.68 -22.56
N LEU A 298 0.68 -8.36 -23.49
CA LEU A 298 1.81 -9.22 -23.85
C LEU A 298 2.76 -9.44 -22.65
N TYR A 299 3.12 -8.36 -21.95
CA TYR A 299 4.01 -8.41 -20.79
C TYR A 299 3.42 -9.23 -19.64
N CYS A 300 2.19 -8.93 -19.23
CA CYS A 300 1.53 -9.65 -18.14
C CYS A 300 1.33 -11.13 -18.48
N SER A 301 0.85 -11.43 -19.68
CA SER A 301 0.58 -12.81 -20.10
C SER A 301 1.86 -13.63 -20.21
N SER A 302 2.93 -13.06 -20.76
CA SER A 302 4.23 -13.74 -20.86
C SER A 302 4.83 -14.00 -19.49
N PHE A 303 4.81 -13.00 -18.60
CA PHE A 303 5.35 -13.14 -17.24
C PHE A 303 4.57 -14.17 -16.42
N TYR A 304 3.23 -14.10 -16.43
CA TYR A 304 2.40 -15.06 -15.72
C TYR A 304 2.46 -16.47 -16.32
N PHE A 305 2.57 -16.61 -17.63
CA PHE A 305 2.76 -17.93 -18.25
C PHE A 305 4.08 -18.58 -17.84
N ILE A 306 5.18 -17.81 -17.84
CA ILE A 306 6.48 -18.28 -17.37
C ILE A 306 6.39 -18.65 -15.88
N ASN A 307 5.79 -17.80 -15.04
CA ASN A 307 5.67 -18.09 -13.62
C ASN A 307 4.78 -19.31 -13.34
N TYR A 308 3.65 -19.45 -14.03
CA TYR A 308 2.77 -20.61 -13.92
C TYR A 308 3.48 -21.92 -14.27
N LYS A 309 4.29 -21.91 -15.35
CA LYS A 309 4.99 -23.11 -15.83
C LYS A 309 6.19 -23.50 -14.97
N TYR A 310 6.97 -22.52 -14.49
CA TYR A 310 8.25 -22.76 -13.82
C TYR A 310 8.21 -22.51 -12.30
N GLN A 311 7.13 -21.92 -11.78
CA GLN A 311 6.92 -21.63 -10.35
C GLN A 311 8.13 -20.94 -9.70
N ILE A 312 8.68 -19.94 -10.41
CA ILE A 312 9.93 -19.24 -10.02
C ILE A 312 9.72 -18.46 -8.71
N ILE A 313 8.58 -17.80 -8.60
CA ILE A 313 8.16 -17.06 -7.41
C ILE A 313 6.71 -17.39 -7.10
N TYR A 314 6.32 -17.19 -5.85
CA TYR A 314 4.94 -17.38 -5.47
C TYR A 314 4.00 -16.42 -6.21
N ARG A 315 2.79 -16.90 -6.50
CA ARG A 315 1.75 -16.21 -7.28
C ARG A 315 1.49 -14.78 -6.85
N GLN A 316 1.27 -14.56 -5.57
CA GLN A 316 0.99 -13.24 -5.00
C GLN A 316 2.15 -12.26 -5.28
N THR A 317 3.38 -12.74 -5.18
CA THR A 317 4.59 -11.96 -5.44
C THR A 317 4.68 -11.62 -6.92
N ALA A 318 4.38 -12.58 -7.81
CA ALA A 318 4.29 -12.34 -9.24
C ALA A 318 3.25 -11.25 -9.59
N ILE A 319 2.05 -11.32 -8.98
CA ILE A 319 0.99 -10.33 -9.16
C ILE A 319 1.47 -8.94 -8.73
N TRP A 320 2.05 -8.83 -7.54
CA TRP A 320 2.52 -7.55 -7.02
C TRP A 320 3.71 -6.97 -7.81
N ILE A 321 4.62 -7.81 -8.30
CA ILE A 321 5.69 -7.38 -9.20
C ILE A 321 5.08 -6.72 -10.43
N ILE A 322 4.12 -7.37 -11.11
CA ILE A 322 3.49 -6.80 -12.30
C ILE A 322 2.76 -5.49 -12.01
N ILE A 323 1.99 -5.44 -10.91
CA ILE A 323 1.25 -4.23 -10.52
C ILE A 323 2.21 -3.05 -10.26
N LEU A 324 3.39 -3.31 -9.69
CA LEU A 324 4.37 -2.26 -9.37
C LEU A 324 5.27 -1.88 -10.56
N THR A 325 5.72 -2.85 -11.35
CA THR A 325 6.73 -2.61 -12.40
C THR A 325 6.11 -2.10 -13.69
N LEU A 326 4.92 -2.56 -14.07
CA LEU A 326 4.35 -2.21 -15.38
C LEU A 326 4.04 -0.72 -15.53
N PRO A 327 3.44 -0.01 -14.54
CA PRO A 327 3.29 1.44 -14.62
C PRO A 327 4.63 2.17 -14.76
N TYR A 328 5.69 1.66 -14.12
CA TYR A 328 7.03 2.22 -14.22
C TYR A 328 7.64 2.00 -15.61
N PHE A 329 7.44 0.84 -16.23
CA PHE A 329 7.87 0.57 -17.60
C PHE A 329 7.18 1.50 -18.61
N ILE A 330 5.87 1.71 -18.48
CA ILE A 330 5.12 2.63 -19.35
C ILE A 330 5.66 4.06 -19.18
N TYR A 331 5.83 4.53 -17.93
CA TYR A 331 6.39 5.84 -17.63
C TYR A 331 7.80 6.05 -18.21
N LEU A 332 8.69 5.04 -18.09
CA LEU A 332 10.03 5.12 -18.67
C LEU A 332 9.98 5.23 -20.19
N ARG A 333 9.09 4.47 -20.84
CA ARG A 333 8.93 4.53 -22.29
C ARG A 333 8.44 5.91 -22.73
N GLU A 334 7.39 6.45 -22.10
CA GLU A 334 6.89 7.80 -22.39
C GLU A 334 7.97 8.87 -22.22
N LYS A 335 8.89 8.69 -21.27
CA LYS A 335 10.02 9.62 -21.07
C LYS A 335 11.08 9.53 -22.18
N ILE A 336 11.29 8.34 -22.76
CA ILE A 336 12.28 8.11 -23.82
C ILE A 336 11.70 8.47 -25.19
N TYR A 337 10.45 8.11 -25.42
CA TYR A 337 9.69 8.38 -26.63
C TYR A 337 8.47 9.22 -26.26
N PRO A 338 8.64 10.52 -25.99
CA PRO A 338 7.50 11.40 -25.80
C PRO A 338 6.72 11.40 -27.11
N GLU A 339 5.47 10.93 -27.07
CA GLU A 339 4.62 11.07 -28.23
C GLU A 339 4.41 12.56 -28.50
N ASN A 340 4.69 12.99 -29.73
CA ASN A 340 4.30 14.31 -30.17
C ASN A 340 2.78 14.33 -30.10
N GLU A 341 2.21 15.10 -29.17
CA GLU A 341 0.78 15.34 -29.08
C GLU A 341 0.29 15.82 -30.46
N THR A 342 -0.38 14.94 -31.21
CA THR A 342 -1.15 15.29 -32.42
C THR A 342 -2.62 15.07 -32.17
#